data_AF-A0A7J8PGN9-F1
#
_entry.id   AF-A0A7J8PGN9-F1
#
_cell.length_a   1.000
_cell.length_b   1.000
_cell.length_c   1.000
_cell.angle_alpha   90.00
_cell.angle_beta   90.00
_cell.angle_gamma   90.00
#
_symmetry.space_group_name_H-M   'P 1'
#
loop_
_entity.id
_entity.type
_entity.pdbx_description
1 polymer ?
#
loop_
_entity_poly.entity_id
_entity_poly.type
_entity_poly.pdbx_seq_one_letter_code
_entity_poly.pdbx_strand_id
1 'polypeptide(L)'
;VICDAYTPAGEPIPTNKRHKAAEIFSNKKVVDEVPWFGIEQEYTLLQQNVKWPLGWPVGGYPGPQGPYYCGAGADKSFGRDISDAHYKACLYAGINISGTNGEVMPGQWEYQVGPSVGIEAGDHIWCSRYILERITEQAGVVLSLDPKPIEVTEHPEQLGSY
;
A
#
# COMPACT_ATOMS: atom_id res chain seq x y z
N VAL A 1 5.05 13.45 11.18
CA VAL A 1 4.42 13.20 12.49
C VAL A 1 3.06 12.58 12.22
N ILE A 2 2.81 11.37 12.75
CA ILE A 2 1.48 10.75 12.71
C ILE A 2 0.65 11.32 13.87
N CYS A 3 -0.58 11.71 13.57
CA CYS A 3 -1.51 12.29 14.52
C CYS A 3 -2.85 11.58 14.43
N ASP A 4 -3.62 11.62 15.52
CA ASP A 4 -5.06 11.37 15.50
C ASP A 4 -5.84 12.66 15.73
N ALA A 5 -7.16 12.60 15.57
CA ALA A 5 -7.99 13.79 15.43
C ALA A 5 -9.11 13.86 16.47
N TYR A 6 -9.29 15.05 17.01
CA TYR A 6 -10.26 15.36 18.06
C TYR A 6 -11.03 16.64 17.70
N THR A 7 -12.24 16.75 18.21
CA THR A 7 -12.99 18.00 18.25
C THR A 7 -12.29 19.02 19.15
N PRO A 8 -12.59 20.32 19.05
CA PRO A 8 -12.07 21.32 19.98
C PRO A 8 -12.42 21.07 21.46
N ALA A 9 -13.45 20.28 21.73
CA ALA A 9 -13.85 19.88 23.09
C ALA A 9 -13.00 18.73 23.66
N GLY A 10 -12.10 18.14 22.87
CA GLY A 10 -11.25 17.01 23.28
C GLY A 10 -11.85 15.63 22.99
N GLU A 11 -12.99 15.56 22.30
CA GLU A 11 -13.62 14.28 21.94
C GLU A 11 -13.09 13.72 20.61
N PRO A 12 -12.79 12.42 20.47
CA PRO A 12 -12.31 11.84 19.23
C PRO A 12 -13.38 11.96 18.13
N ILE A 13 -12.99 12.43 16.93
CA ILE A 13 -13.94 12.56 15.82
C ILE A 13 -14.37 11.18 15.30
N PRO A 14 -15.53 11.03 14.61
CA PRO A 14 -16.03 9.72 14.16
C PRO A 14 -15.07 8.90 13.28
N THR A 15 -14.17 9.57 12.56
CA THR A 15 -13.15 8.96 11.70
C THR A 15 -11.84 8.65 12.43
N ASN A 16 -11.65 9.08 13.68
CA ASN A 16 -10.50 8.69 14.50
C ASN A 16 -10.66 7.23 14.97
N LYS A 17 -10.10 6.29 14.20
CA LYS A 17 -10.09 4.86 14.56
C LYS A 17 -8.94 4.50 15.48
N ARG A 18 -7.88 5.32 15.51
CA ARG A 18 -6.69 5.11 16.35
C ARG A 18 -7.04 5.16 17.84
N HIS A 19 -7.93 6.07 18.25
CA HIS A 19 -8.33 6.22 19.66
C HIS A 19 -8.85 4.91 20.26
N LYS A 20 -9.85 4.27 19.63
CA LYS A 20 -10.39 2.98 20.10
C LYS A 20 -9.36 1.84 20.05
N ALA A 21 -8.50 1.83 19.02
CA ALA A 21 -7.41 0.85 18.95
C ALA A 21 -6.42 1.04 20.11
N ALA A 22 -6.10 2.28 20.46
CA ALA A 22 -5.21 2.60 21.57
C ALA A 22 -5.78 2.15 22.92
N GLU A 23 -7.11 2.25 23.15
CA GLU A 23 -7.76 1.70 24.35
C GLU A 23 -7.55 0.18 24.47
N ILE A 24 -7.70 -0.56 23.36
CA ILE A 24 -7.49 -2.01 23.32
C ILE A 24 -6.03 -2.35 23.60
N PHE A 25 -5.09 -1.71 22.90
CA PHE A 25 -3.66 -1.99 23.05
C PHE A 25 -3.04 -1.43 24.34
N SER A 26 -3.77 -0.60 25.09
CA SER A 26 -3.39 -0.17 26.45
C SER A 26 -3.97 -1.07 27.54
N ASN A 27 -4.86 -2.01 27.21
CA ASN A 27 -5.40 -2.96 28.16
C ASN A 27 -4.30 -3.91 28.63
N LYS A 28 -4.09 -4.00 29.95
CA LYS A 28 -3.03 -4.86 30.53
C LYS A 28 -3.06 -6.30 30.02
N LYS A 29 -4.25 -6.89 29.84
CA LYS A 29 -4.38 -8.27 29.31
C LYS A 29 -3.86 -8.43 27.88
N VAL A 30 -3.85 -7.34 27.11
CA VAL A 30 -3.33 -7.32 25.72
C VAL A 30 -1.85 -6.97 25.74
N VAL A 31 -1.44 -5.98 26.54
CA VAL A 31 -0.04 -5.57 26.69
C VAL A 31 0.84 -6.74 27.13
N ASP A 32 0.37 -7.54 28.09
CA ASP A 32 1.12 -8.69 28.64
C ASP A 32 1.35 -9.81 27.60
N GLU A 33 0.52 -9.89 26.55
CA GLU A 33 0.65 -10.88 25.46
C GLU A 33 1.56 -10.40 24.32
N VAL A 34 1.92 -9.12 24.28
CA VAL A 34 2.81 -8.51 23.27
C VAL A 34 2.39 -8.86 21.82
N PRO A 35 1.18 -8.49 21.37
CA PRO A 35 0.69 -8.89 20.06
C PRO A 35 1.50 -8.27 18.92
N TRP A 36 2.01 -9.11 18.02
CA TRP A 36 2.76 -8.68 16.83
C TRP A 36 1.88 -8.73 15.59
N PHE A 37 2.07 -7.74 14.72
CA PHE A 37 1.41 -7.69 13.42
C PHE A 37 2.45 -7.54 12.31
N GLY A 38 2.26 -8.32 11.24
CA GLY A 38 2.82 -8.09 9.92
C GLY A 38 1.67 -7.81 8.96
N ILE A 39 1.76 -6.72 8.21
CA ILE A 39 0.72 -6.32 7.27
C ILE A 39 1.35 -6.18 5.89
N GLU A 40 0.74 -6.88 4.93
CA GLU A 40 1.11 -6.88 3.52
C GLU A 40 0.19 -5.89 2.80
N GLN A 41 0.77 -4.81 2.25
CA GLN A 41 0.02 -3.77 1.56
C GLN A 41 0.26 -3.89 0.06
N GLU A 42 -0.72 -4.44 -0.64
CA GLU A 42 -0.80 -4.35 -2.08
C GLU A 42 -1.26 -2.97 -2.55
N TYR A 43 -0.77 -2.52 -3.71
CA TYR A 43 -1.19 -1.29 -4.33
C TYR A 43 -0.98 -1.34 -5.85
N THR A 44 -1.70 -0.49 -6.57
CA THR A 44 -1.55 -0.35 -8.02
C THR A 44 -1.11 1.05 -8.41
N LEU A 45 -0.14 1.13 -9.31
CA LEU A 45 0.35 2.36 -9.93
C LEU A 45 -0.42 2.63 -11.22
N LEU A 46 -0.99 3.82 -11.33
CA LEU A 46 -1.83 4.26 -12.45
C LEU A 46 -1.21 5.46 -13.18
N GLN A 47 -1.35 5.48 -14.50
CA GLN A 47 -0.99 6.60 -15.35
C GLN A 47 -1.90 7.79 -15.05
N GLN A 48 -1.30 8.95 -14.74
CA GLN A 48 -2.01 10.13 -14.23
C GLN A 48 -3.19 10.60 -15.09
N ASN A 49 -3.03 10.62 -16.41
CA ASN A 49 -4.01 11.22 -17.32
C ASN A 49 -5.19 10.30 -17.68
N VAL A 50 -4.98 8.99 -17.64
CA VAL A 50 -5.94 7.98 -18.12
C VAL A 50 -6.44 7.05 -17.03
N LYS A 51 -5.87 7.14 -15.82
CA LYS A 51 -6.16 6.25 -14.68
C LYS A 51 -6.08 4.76 -15.05
N TRP A 52 -5.15 4.42 -15.95
CA TRP A 52 -4.88 3.07 -16.43
C TRP A 52 -3.57 2.55 -15.83
N PRO A 53 -3.40 1.25 -15.54
CA PRO A 53 -2.21 0.79 -14.85
C PRO A 53 -0.92 1.08 -15.61
N LEU A 54 0.14 1.31 -14.84
CA LEU A 54 1.47 1.51 -15.38
C LEU A 54 1.94 0.22 -16.04
N GLY A 55 2.38 0.32 -17.31
CA GLY A 55 2.74 -0.85 -18.13
C GLY A 55 1.62 -1.42 -18.99
N TRP A 56 0.37 -0.96 -18.81
CA TRP A 56 -0.72 -1.35 -19.69
C TRP A 56 -0.77 -0.45 -20.94
N PRO A 57 -1.10 -1.00 -22.12
CA PRO A 57 -1.43 -0.18 -23.28
C PRO A 57 -2.73 0.60 -22.99
N VAL A 58 -2.76 1.90 -23.31
CA VAL A 58 -3.94 2.74 -23.09
C VAL A 58 -5.13 2.17 -23.88
N GLY A 59 -6.24 1.90 -23.18
CA GLY A 59 -7.44 1.31 -23.79
C GLY A 59 -7.32 -0.17 -24.13
N GLY A 60 -6.28 -0.86 -23.65
CA GLY A 60 -6.09 -2.29 -23.85
C GLY A 60 -5.57 -3.00 -22.60
N TYR A 61 -5.33 -4.30 -22.77
CA TYR A 61 -4.82 -5.19 -21.73
C TYR A 61 -3.36 -5.59 -22.05
N PRO A 62 -2.54 -5.88 -21.03
CA PRO A 62 -1.20 -6.40 -21.22
C PRO A 62 -1.27 -7.85 -21.72
N GLY A 63 -0.11 -8.47 -21.96
CA GLY A 63 -0.04 -9.92 -22.16
C GLY A 63 -0.60 -10.68 -20.94
N PRO A 64 -0.89 -12.00 -21.08
CA PRO A 64 -1.44 -12.79 -19.99
C PRO A 64 -0.57 -12.73 -18.72
N GLN A 65 -1.20 -12.93 -17.56
CA GLN A 65 -0.50 -13.03 -16.28
C GLN A 65 0.55 -14.16 -16.32
N GLY A 66 1.62 -14.00 -15.52
CA GLY A 66 2.72 -14.96 -15.45
C GLY A 66 4.10 -14.32 -15.37
N PRO A 67 4.50 -13.44 -16.30
CA PRO A 67 5.85 -12.89 -16.32
C PRO A 67 6.09 -11.73 -15.32
N TYR A 68 5.04 -11.25 -14.64
CA TYR A 68 5.06 -10.02 -13.87
C TYR A 68 5.43 -10.21 -12.39
N TYR A 69 4.88 -11.25 -11.73
CA TYR A 69 5.16 -11.53 -10.32
C TYR A 69 6.67 -11.74 -10.11
N CYS A 70 7.26 -10.94 -9.22
CA CYS A 70 8.71 -10.89 -8.99
C CYS A 70 9.57 -10.72 -10.27
N GLY A 71 8.98 -10.21 -11.35
CA GLY A 71 9.63 -10.10 -12.66
C GLY A 71 10.71 -9.02 -12.72
N ALA A 72 11.70 -9.23 -13.58
CA ALA A 72 12.72 -8.24 -13.92
C ALA A 72 12.78 -8.03 -15.44
N GLY A 73 12.90 -6.76 -15.87
CA GLY A 73 12.88 -6.37 -17.27
C GLY A 73 11.89 -5.23 -17.53
N ALA A 74 12.18 -4.39 -18.52
CA ALA A 74 11.36 -3.23 -18.89
C ALA A 74 9.97 -3.63 -19.43
N ASP A 75 9.82 -4.86 -19.88
CA ASP A 75 8.59 -5.48 -20.38
C ASP A 75 7.75 -6.16 -19.27
N LYS A 76 8.24 -6.17 -18.02
CA LYS A 76 7.63 -6.93 -16.91
C LYS A 76 7.46 -6.13 -15.63
N SER A 77 8.43 -5.27 -15.30
CA SER A 77 8.54 -4.60 -14.00
C SER A 77 8.35 -3.10 -14.15
N PHE A 78 7.12 -2.66 -13.93
CA PHE A 78 6.66 -1.29 -14.17
C PHE A 78 6.57 -0.51 -12.86
N GLY A 79 7.35 0.56 -12.68
CA GLY A 79 7.34 1.39 -11.46
C GLY A 79 8.28 0.93 -10.34
N ARG A 80 9.35 0.20 -10.67
CA ARG A 80 10.35 -0.26 -9.69
C ARG A 80 11.07 0.89 -8.99
N ASP A 81 11.29 1.99 -9.69
CA ASP A 81 11.86 3.22 -9.13
C ASP A 81 11.04 3.74 -7.94
N ILE A 82 9.71 3.70 -8.03
CA ILE A 82 8.79 4.07 -6.94
C ILE A 82 8.90 3.07 -5.77
N SER A 83 8.87 1.76 -6.06
CA SER A 83 9.01 0.71 -5.03
C SER A 83 10.34 0.82 -4.28
N ASP A 84 11.47 0.92 -5.00
CA ASP A 84 12.81 1.01 -4.40
C ASP A 84 13.01 2.32 -3.61
N ALA A 85 12.49 3.45 -4.11
CA ALA A 85 12.53 4.73 -3.41
C ALA A 85 11.69 4.69 -2.13
N HIS A 86 10.48 4.13 -2.20
CA HIS A 86 9.61 3.95 -1.04
C HIS A 86 10.24 3.06 0.02
N TYR A 87 10.86 1.96 -0.40
CA TYR A 87 11.53 1.04 0.50
C TYR A 87 12.62 1.74 1.31
N LYS A 88 13.52 2.48 0.63
CA LYS A 88 14.58 3.26 1.28
C LYS A 88 14.05 4.40 2.15
N ALA A 89 12.99 5.07 1.71
CA ALA A 89 12.37 6.15 2.47
C ALA A 89 11.73 5.63 3.78
N CYS A 90 11.07 4.48 3.74
CA CYS A 90 10.52 3.83 4.92
C CYS A 90 11.61 3.43 5.92
N LEU A 91 12.69 2.80 5.44
CA LEU A 91 13.85 2.48 6.28
C LEU A 91 14.46 3.74 6.93
N TYR A 92 14.65 4.80 6.14
CA TYR A 92 15.19 6.07 6.66
C TYR A 92 14.25 6.71 7.71
N ALA A 93 12.94 6.61 7.52
CA ALA A 93 11.94 7.13 8.44
C ALA A 93 11.79 6.29 9.73
N GLY A 94 12.46 5.14 9.83
CA GLY A 94 12.36 4.23 10.96
C GLY A 94 11.10 3.36 10.96
N ILE A 95 10.44 3.21 9.81
CA ILE A 95 9.32 2.27 9.66
C ILE A 95 9.88 0.85 9.57
N ASN A 96 9.25 -0.09 10.27
CA ASN A 96 9.59 -1.52 10.24
C ASN A 96 9.17 -2.19 8.92
N ILE A 97 9.59 -1.64 7.78
CA ILE A 97 9.39 -2.25 6.47
C ILE A 97 10.31 -3.49 6.36
N SER A 98 9.74 -4.61 5.94
CA SER A 98 10.44 -5.91 5.93
C SER A 98 10.65 -6.49 4.54
N GLY A 99 9.90 -6.05 3.54
CA GLY A 99 10.08 -6.52 2.16
C GLY A 99 9.24 -5.72 1.14
N THR A 100 9.48 -6.04 -0.13
CA THR A 100 8.66 -5.60 -1.27
C THR A 100 8.80 -6.58 -2.43
N ASN A 101 7.75 -6.72 -3.24
CA ASN A 101 7.74 -7.50 -4.46
C ASN A 101 6.84 -6.86 -5.52
N GLY A 102 7.14 -7.17 -6.79
CA GLY A 102 6.18 -6.93 -7.87
C GLY A 102 5.09 -7.99 -7.82
N GLU A 103 3.84 -7.55 -7.94
CA GLU A 103 2.66 -8.42 -7.85
C GLU A 103 2.26 -9.03 -9.21
N VAL A 104 1.21 -9.84 -9.21
CA VAL A 104 0.75 -10.59 -10.39
C VAL A 104 0.29 -9.67 -11.53
N MET A 105 -0.36 -8.54 -11.23
CA MET A 105 -0.82 -7.59 -12.25
C MET A 105 0.30 -6.59 -12.63
N PRO A 106 0.50 -6.27 -13.92
CA PRO A 106 1.46 -5.23 -14.31
C PRO A 106 1.12 -3.88 -13.68
N GLY A 107 2.11 -3.27 -13.02
CA GLY A 107 1.94 -2.02 -12.27
C GLY A 107 1.41 -2.20 -10.85
N GLN A 108 1.11 -3.43 -10.43
CA GLN A 108 0.81 -3.79 -9.04
C GLN A 108 2.08 -4.17 -8.29
N TRP A 109 2.13 -3.78 -7.04
CA TRP A 109 3.25 -4.02 -6.14
C TRP A 109 2.74 -4.27 -4.73
N GLU A 110 3.60 -4.87 -3.92
CA GLU A 110 3.37 -5.07 -2.51
C GLU A 110 4.58 -4.58 -1.69
N TYR A 111 4.32 -4.10 -0.48
CA TYR A 111 5.32 -3.98 0.56
C TYR A 111 4.80 -4.55 1.88
N GLN A 112 5.71 -5.06 2.70
CA GLN A 112 5.37 -5.64 4.00
C GLN A 112 5.90 -4.75 5.13
N VAL A 113 5.07 -4.52 6.15
CA VAL A 113 5.46 -3.79 7.37
C VAL A 113 5.25 -4.71 8.56
N GLY A 114 6.33 -4.99 9.27
CA GLY A 114 6.33 -5.75 10.51
C GLY A 114 7.51 -6.71 10.65
N PRO A 115 7.65 -7.35 11.81
CA PRO A 115 6.71 -7.30 12.93
C PRO A 115 6.70 -5.93 13.64
N SER A 116 5.52 -5.42 13.97
CA SER A 116 5.33 -4.22 14.82
C SER A 116 4.34 -4.54 15.94
N VAL A 117 4.54 -3.96 17.13
CA VAL A 117 3.78 -4.33 18.34
C VAL A 117 2.55 -3.44 18.49
N GLY A 118 1.36 -4.05 18.61
CA GLY A 118 0.13 -3.36 18.97
C GLY A 118 -0.17 -2.12 18.11
N ILE A 119 -0.32 -0.96 18.76
CA ILE A 119 -0.73 0.31 18.12
C ILE A 119 0.27 0.79 17.06
N GLU A 120 1.55 0.45 17.20
CA GLU A 120 2.62 0.87 16.29
C GLU A 120 2.42 0.32 14.88
N ALA A 121 1.84 -0.88 14.73
CA ALA A 121 1.57 -1.48 13.43
C ALA A 121 0.67 -0.59 12.56
N GLY A 122 -0.38 0.00 13.16
CA GLY A 122 -1.25 0.94 12.47
C GLY A 122 -0.53 2.25 12.12
N ASP A 123 0.26 2.79 13.04
CA ASP A 123 1.01 4.03 12.84
C ASP A 123 2.05 3.89 11.71
N HIS A 124 2.76 2.76 11.66
CA HIS A 124 3.70 2.43 10.60
C HIS A 124 3.03 2.29 9.24
N ILE A 125 1.91 1.57 9.13
CA ILE A 125 1.17 1.42 7.86
C ILE A 125 0.63 2.77 7.35
N TRP A 126 0.09 3.61 8.22
CA TRP A 126 -0.39 4.93 7.79
C TRP A 126 0.75 5.85 7.35
N CYS A 127 1.89 5.80 8.03
CA CYS A 127 3.07 6.55 7.64
C CYS A 127 3.66 6.03 6.31
N SER A 128 3.75 4.71 6.11
CA SER A 128 4.26 4.13 4.88
C SER A 128 3.37 4.45 3.68
N ARG A 129 2.05 4.44 3.85
CA ARG A 129 1.09 4.88 2.81
C ARG A 129 1.28 6.35 2.45
N TYR A 130 1.45 7.22 3.44
CA TYR A 130 1.75 8.63 3.19
C TYR A 130 3.03 8.81 2.38
N ILE A 131 4.12 8.15 2.77
CA ILE A 131 5.40 8.21 2.05
C ILE A 131 5.24 7.70 0.61
N LEU A 132 4.51 6.60 0.40
CA LEU A 132 4.25 6.04 -0.92
C LEU A 132 3.53 7.06 -1.81
N GLU A 133 2.45 7.66 -1.32
CA GLU A 133 1.68 8.64 -2.08
C GLU A 133 2.50 9.90 -2.43
N ARG A 134 3.37 10.35 -1.51
CA ARG A 134 4.31 11.46 -1.77
C ARG A 134 5.36 11.12 -2.83
N ILE A 135 5.82 9.87 -2.88
CA ILE A 135 6.77 9.43 -3.91
C ILE A 135 6.06 9.30 -5.26
N THR A 136 4.83 8.77 -5.30
CA THR A 136 4.04 8.72 -6.54
C THR A 136 3.71 10.12 -7.06
N GLU A 137 3.44 11.09 -6.17
CA GLU A 137 3.28 12.52 -6.50
C GLU A 137 4.52 13.05 -7.24
N GLN A 138 5.73 12.78 -6.73
CA GLN A 138 6.99 13.21 -7.35
C GLN A 138 7.23 12.53 -8.70
N ALA A 139 6.77 11.29 -8.87
CA ALA A 139 6.91 10.52 -10.09
C ALA A 139 5.85 10.86 -11.16
N GLY A 140 4.83 11.66 -10.84
CA GLY A 140 3.70 11.90 -11.74
C GLY A 140 2.84 10.66 -11.98
N VAL A 141 2.72 9.80 -10.96
CA VAL A 141 1.96 8.53 -10.99
C VAL A 141 0.84 8.61 -9.96
N VAL A 142 -0.31 8.01 -10.26
CA VAL A 142 -1.44 7.94 -9.33
C VAL A 142 -1.38 6.62 -8.56
N LEU A 143 -1.48 6.70 -7.23
CA LEU A 143 -1.59 5.54 -6.35
C LEU A 143 -3.05 5.10 -6.20
N SER A 144 -3.32 3.79 -6.30
CA SER A 144 -4.58 3.19 -5.89
C SER A 144 -4.37 2.12 -4.83
N LEU A 145 -5.13 2.23 -3.73
CA LEU A 145 -5.30 1.19 -2.71
C LEU A 145 -6.67 0.50 -2.83
N ASP A 146 -7.39 0.74 -3.94
CA ASP A 146 -8.65 0.07 -4.22
C ASP A 146 -8.40 -1.43 -4.43
N PRO A 147 -9.15 -2.34 -3.78
CA PRO A 147 -8.98 -3.79 -3.96
C PRO A 147 -9.29 -4.26 -5.38
N LYS A 148 -9.94 -3.44 -6.20
CA LYS A 148 -10.25 -3.72 -7.60
C LYS A 148 -10.08 -2.44 -8.43
N PRO A 149 -8.83 -2.04 -8.72
CA PRO A 149 -8.52 -0.74 -9.33
C PRO A 149 -8.94 -0.62 -10.79
N ILE A 150 -9.41 -1.71 -11.42
CA ILE A 150 -9.84 -1.77 -12.81
C ILE A 150 -11.30 -2.18 -12.89
N GLU A 151 -12.13 -1.25 -13.39
CA GLU A 151 -13.50 -1.53 -13.74
C GLU A 151 -13.54 -2.35 -15.03
N VAL A 152 -14.11 -3.55 -14.96
CA VAL A 152 -14.25 -4.43 -16.13
C VAL A 152 -15.44 -3.94 -16.94
N THR A 153 -15.21 -3.12 -17.96
CA THR A 153 -16.32 -2.63 -18.80
C THR A 153 -16.65 -3.53 -19.99
N GLU A 154 -15.82 -4.49 -20.37
CA GLU A 154 -16.14 -5.53 -21.37
C GLU A 154 -15.01 -6.58 -21.39
N HIS A 155 -15.35 -7.88 -21.43
CA HIS A 155 -14.45 -9.07 -21.45
C HIS A 155 -13.80 -9.54 -20.13
N PRO A 156 -14.60 -10.03 -19.15
CA PRO A 156 -14.10 -10.59 -17.89
C PRO A 156 -13.16 -11.81 -18.03
N GLU A 157 -13.16 -12.49 -19.19
CA GLU A 157 -12.36 -13.69 -19.43
C GLU A 157 -10.84 -13.42 -19.53
N GLN A 158 -10.43 -12.17 -19.76
CA GLN A 158 -9.02 -11.80 -19.92
C GLN A 158 -8.31 -11.49 -18.58
N LEU A 159 -9.04 -11.35 -17.48
CA LEU A 159 -8.48 -10.91 -16.21
C LEU A 159 -8.05 -12.05 -15.28
N GLY A 160 -8.33 -13.31 -15.62
CA GLY A 160 -8.06 -14.44 -14.72
C GLY A 160 -8.91 -14.37 -13.45
N SER A 161 -9.37 -15.52 -12.96
CA SER A 161 -10.08 -15.59 -11.67
C SER A 161 -9.11 -15.24 -10.54
N TYR A 162 -9.43 -14.18 -9.77
CA TYR A 162 -8.91 -13.98 -8.42
C TYR A 162 -9.56 -14.99 -7.47
#